data_AF-A0A6I2UX62-F1
#
_entry.id   AF-A0A6I2UX62-F1
#
_cell.length_a   1.000
_cell.length_b   1.000
_cell.length_c   1.000
_cell.angle_alpha   90.00
_cell.angle_beta   90.00
_cell.angle_gamma   90.00
#
_symmetry.space_group_name_H-M   'P 1'
#
loop_
_entity.id
_entity.type
_entity.pdbx_description
1 polymer ?
#
loop_
_entity_poly.entity_id
_entity_poly.type
_entity_poly.pdbx_seq_one_letter_code
_entity_poly.pdbx_strand_id
1 'polypeptide(L)' 'MIQLEKVKAALEAVEACCGHCVVCSPSCPIAVSRRALAGLRDDLLDAAPDDDGTVKQEV' A
#
# COMPACT_ATOMS: atom_id res chain seq x y z
N MET A 1 0.97 -13.68 1.36
CA MET A 1 2.44 -13.44 1.30
C MET A 1 2.90 -12.67 2.54
N ILE A 2 4.05 -13.03 3.13
CA ILE A 2 4.61 -12.34 4.31
C ILE A 2 4.87 -10.85 4.04
N GLN A 3 5.25 -10.48 2.81
CA GLN A 3 5.51 -9.09 2.45
C GLN A 3 4.23 -8.23 2.39
N LEU A 4 3.14 -8.76 1.83
CA LEU A 4 1.85 -8.06 1.77
C LEU A 4 1.32 -7.73 3.17
N GLU A 5 1.38 -8.69 4.10
CA GLU A 5 0.94 -8.47 5.48
C GLU A 5 1.79 -7.41 6.21
N LYS A 6 3.10 -7.38 5.94
CA LYS A 6 3.98 -6.32 6.47
C LYS A 6 3.61 -4.94 5.91
N VAL A 7 3.27 -4.84 4.63
CA VAL A 7 2.86 -3.57 4.01
C VAL A 7 1.51 -3.11 4.58
N LYS A 8 0.56 -4.01 4.82
CA LYS A 8 -0.71 -3.68 5.49
C LYS A 8 -0.48 -3.12 6.90
N ALA A 9 0.34 -3.79 7.71
CA ALA A 9 0.68 -3.31 9.06
C ALA A 9 1.40 -1.94 9.03
N ALA A 10 2.28 -1.72 8.05
CA ALA A 10 2.94 -0.43 7.87
C ALA A 10 1.94 0.69 7.49
N LEU A 11 0.94 0.40 6.63
CA LEU A 11 -0.12 1.34 6.29
C LEU A 11 -0.94 1.73 7.52
N GLU A 12 -1.32 0.78 8.37
CA GLU A 12 -2.05 1.05 9.62
C GLU A 12 -1.23 1.93 10.57
N ALA A 13 0.07 1.64 10.72
CA ALA A 13 0.96 2.45 11.55
C ALA A 13 1.10 3.88 11.03
N VAL A 14 1.21 4.07 9.71
CA VAL A 14 1.27 5.41 9.09
C VAL A 14 -0.03 6.18 9.29
N GLU A 15 -1.18 5.52 9.14
CA GLU A 15 -2.48 6.17 9.33
C GLU A 15 -2.71 6.58 10.79
N ALA A 16 -2.23 5.79 11.76
CA ALA A 16 -2.27 6.13 13.17
C ALA A 16 -1.49 7.40 13.53
N CYS A 17 -0.52 7.80 12.69
CA CYS A 17 0.22 9.07 12.84
C CYS A 17 -0.46 10.27 12.16
N CYS A 18 -1.61 10.09 11.51
CA CYS A 18 -2.34 11.17 10.85
C CYS A 18 -3.09 12.06 11.85
N GLY A 19 -3.38 13.31 11.49
CA GLY A 19 -4.20 14.23 12.30
C GLY A 19 -3.44 15.13 13.28
N HIS A 20 -2.11 15.07 13.30
CA HIS A 20 -1.27 15.94 14.15
C HIS A 20 -0.80 17.23 13.46
N CYS A 21 -1.14 17.45 12.19
CA CYS A 21 -0.74 18.62 11.42
C CYS A 21 -1.67 19.82 11.63
N VAL A 22 -1.09 21.01 11.82
CA VAL A 22 -1.84 22.29 11.94
C VAL A 22 -2.63 22.60 10.65
N VAL A 23 -2.04 22.27 9.50
CA VAL A 23 -2.69 22.35 8.18
C VAL A 23 -2.38 21.06 7.45
N CYS A 24 -3.41 20.37 6.93
CA CYS A 24 -3.21 19.17 6.13
C CYS A 24 -2.73 19.56 4.72
N SER A 25 -1.68 18.89 4.25
CA SER A 25 -1.10 19.13 2.92
C SER A 25 -0.88 17.80 2.20
N PRO A 26 -1.08 17.73 0.87
CA PRO A 26 -0.73 16.56 0.09
C PRO A 26 0.77 16.25 0.10
N SER A 27 1.62 17.19 0.52
CA SER A 27 3.07 17.00 0.67
C SER A 27 3.50 16.62 2.09
N CYS A 28 2.56 16.42 3.04
CA CYS A 28 2.94 16.03 4.39
C CYS A 28 3.55 14.62 4.40
N PRO A 29 4.50 14.33 5.31
CA PRO A 29 5.18 13.04 5.36
C PRO A 29 4.25 11.84 5.44
N ILE A 30 3.13 11.97 6.17
CA ILE A 30 2.12 10.91 6.32
C ILE A 30 1.42 10.63 4.99
N ALA A 31 0.96 11.67 4.29
CA ALA A 31 0.29 11.51 2.99
C ALA A 31 1.23 10.93 1.93
N VAL A 32 2.49 11.34 1.91
CA VAL A 32 3.51 10.79 1.00
C VAL A 32 3.76 9.31 1.32
N SER A 33 3.97 8.97 2.59
CA SER A 33 4.25 7.60 3.02
C SER A 33 3.07 6.67 2.72
N ARG A 34 1.84 7.11 2.99
CA ARG A 34 0.63 6.34 2.70
C ARG A 34 0.48 6.03 1.21
N ARG A 35 0.74 7.00 0.33
CA ARG A 35 0.68 6.78 -1.13
C ARG A 35 1.72 5.78 -1.60
N ALA A 36 2.97 5.91 -1.13
CA ALA A 36 4.04 4.99 -1.49
C ALA A 36 3.73 3.54 -1.05
N LEU A 37 3.27 3.36 0.19
CA LEU A 37 2.91 2.04 0.71
C LEU A 37 1.65 1.46 0.07
N ALA A 38 0.67 2.31 -0.28
CA ALA A 38 -0.52 1.86 -1.01
C ALA A 38 -0.17 1.37 -2.42
N GLY A 39 0.68 2.11 -3.15
CA GLY A 39 1.19 1.66 -4.44
C GLY A 39 1.93 0.32 -4.34
N LEU A 40 2.86 0.21 -3.38
CA LEU A 40 3.58 -1.05 -3.14
C LEU A 40 2.65 -2.23 -2.78
N ARG A 41 1.58 -1.99 -2.02
CA ARG A 41 0.58 -3.01 -1.71
C ARG A 41 -0.09 -3.50 -3.00
N ASP A 42 -0.47 -2.57 -3.86
CA ASP A 42 -1.17 -2.88 -5.11
C ASP A 42 -0.23 -3.64 -6.06
N ASP A 43 1.03 -3.21 -6.19
CA ASP A 43 2.07 -3.93 -6.93
C ASP A 43 2.28 -5.37 -6.41
N LEU A 44 2.25 -5.57 -5.08
CA LEU A 44 2.38 -6.91 -4.47
C LEU A 44 1.14 -7.78 -4.67
N LEU A 45 -0.04 -7.19 -4.80
CA LEU A 45 -1.28 -7.90 -5.12
C LEU A 45 -1.28 -8.32 -6.59
N ASP A 46 -0.87 -7.43 -7.48
CA ASP A 46 -0.76 -7.70 -8.92
C ASP A 46 0.36 -8.71 -9.22
N ALA A 47 1.45 -8.67 -8.46
CA ALA A 47 2.55 -9.63 -8.57
C ALA A 47 2.26 -10.97 -7.87
N ALA A 48 1.17 -11.10 -7.13
CA ALA A 48 0.82 -12.37 -6.51
C ALA A 48 0.39 -13.35 -7.61
N PRO A 49 1.11 -14.48 -7.79
CA PRO A 49 0.63 -15.50 -8.70
C PRO A 49 -0.71 -16.00 -8.16
N ASP A 50 -1.72 -16.05 -9.02
CA ASP A 50 -2.94 -16.81 -8.75
C ASP A 50 -2.47 -18.22 -8.32
N ASP A 51 -2.83 -18.66 -7.11
CA ASP A 51 -2.75 -20.07 -6.72
C ASP A 51 -3.87 -20.88 -7.42
N ASP A 52 -4.18 -20.54 -8.66
CA ASP A 52 -4.99 -21.29 -9.61
C ASP A 52 -4.45 -21.03 -11.01
N GLY A 53 -3.96 -22.08 -11.67
CA GLY A 53 -3.27 -22.01 -12.94
C GLY A 53 -4.17 -21.59 -14.12
N THR A 54 -4.53 -20.31 -14.20
CA THR A 54 -5.19 -19.75 -15.38
C THR A 54 -4.60 -18.38 -15.74
N VAL A 55 -3.70 -18.40 -16.74
CA VAL A 55 -3.16 -17.21 -17.43
C VAL A 55 -4.32 -16.36 -17.95
N LYS A 56 -4.50 -15.14 -17.41
CA LYS A 56 -5.37 -14.14 -18.03
C LYS A 56 -4.61 -13.42 -19.12
N GLN A 57 -5.00 -13.75 -20.34
CA GLN A 57 -4.55 -13.20 -21.62
C GLN A 57 -4.79 -11.68 -21.68
N GLU A 58 -3.73 -10.92 -21.99
CA GLU A 58 -3.81 -9.51 -22.42
C GLU A 58 -4.57 -9.41 -23.77
N VAL A 59 -5.42 -8.39 -23.90
CA VAL A 59 -6.15 -8.02 -25.13
C VAL A 59 -5.36 -6.97 -25.91
#